data_AF-A0AAN8JXY2-F1
#
_entry.id   AF-A0AAN8JXY2-F1
#
_cell.length_a   1.000
_cell.length_b   1.000
_cell.length_c   1.000
_cell.angle_alpha   90.00
_cell.angle_beta   90.00
_cell.angle_gamma   90.00
#
_symmetry.space_group_name_H-M   'P 1'
#
loop_
_entity.id
_entity.type
_entity.pdbx_description
1 polymer ?
#
loop_
_entity_poly.entity_id
_entity_poly.type
_entity_poly.pdbx_seq_one_letter_code
_entity_poly.pdbx_strand_id
1 'polypeptide(L)'
;MTAYIVSILFILIGTASTATSSPKLANVSTLMDLAAAFDLVDLDDDGVLEYADDRDSFVRADTNGDGELSQAEMDGDSVYGNMTSVTVNVYDFNGDGKVTVADYDLGYFEVGREYGNDVALGEYVEYFISKTESEESGITVKAFVTARRNFLVMDIDDNLKVSEKEFRSEFRVADYDKNGNLTPKEFSGFRPIRDVNVTAYCNNGNVGCPVEKFLVMFNDADTNNDKYLTMTEYLTKFGELTANT
;
A
#
# COMPACT_ATOMS: atom_id res chain seq x y z
N MET A 1 52.01 -36.36 -8.35
CA MET A 1 52.12 -35.95 -6.93
C MET A 1 51.28 -34.71 -6.76
N THR A 2 50.09 -34.89 -6.22
CA THR A 2 49.09 -33.88 -5.90
C THR A 2 49.43 -33.27 -4.55
N ALA A 3 49.63 -31.94 -4.50
CA ALA A 3 49.77 -31.21 -3.25
C ALA A 3 48.39 -30.68 -2.84
N TYR A 4 47.90 -31.14 -1.70
CA TYR A 4 46.74 -30.59 -1.02
C TYR A 4 47.13 -29.27 -0.36
N ILE A 5 46.46 -28.17 -0.71
CA ILE A 5 46.46 -26.95 0.10
C ILE A 5 45.22 -27.01 0.98
N VAL A 6 45.46 -27.19 2.28
CA VAL A 6 44.46 -27.06 3.34
C VAL A 6 44.18 -25.56 3.51
N SER A 7 43.03 -25.10 3.02
CA SER A 7 42.53 -23.77 3.37
C SER A 7 41.79 -23.85 4.70
N ILE A 8 42.39 -23.19 5.70
CA ILE A 8 41.86 -23.03 7.05
C ILE A 8 40.63 -22.12 6.99
N LEU A 9 39.49 -22.66 7.41
CA LEU A 9 38.23 -21.94 7.61
C LEU A 9 38.40 -21.00 8.81
N PHE A 10 38.54 -19.70 8.56
CA PHE A 10 38.35 -18.69 9.60
C PHE A 10 36.86 -18.63 9.93
N ILE A 11 36.49 -19.15 11.10
CA ILE A 11 35.19 -18.86 11.73
C ILE A 11 35.25 -17.40 12.18
N LEU A 12 34.78 -16.52 11.31
CA LEU A 12 34.41 -15.16 11.70
C LEU A 12 33.14 -15.31 12.55
N ILE A 13 33.28 -15.18 13.87
CA ILE A 13 32.14 -14.96 14.75
C ILE A 13 31.61 -13.57 14.40
N GLY A 14 30.74 -13.52 13.40
CA GLY A 14 30.03 -12.30 13.05
C GLY A 14 29.17 -11.91 14.23
N THR A 15 29.49 -10.78 14.86
CA THR A 15 28.51 -10.05 15.65
C THR A 15 27.31 -9.82 14.74
N ALA A 16 26.14 -10.34 15.11
CA ALA A 16 24.89 -10.00 14.45
C ALA A 16 24.70 -8.48 14.54
N SER A 17 25.14 -7.79 13.49
CA SER A 17 24.76 -6.41 13.24
C SER A 17 23.28 -6.49 12.92
N THR A 18 22.44 -6.03 13.84
CA THR A 18 21.05 -5.67 13.53
C THR A 18 21.09 -4.47 12.60
N ALA A 19 21.55 -4.67 11.37
CA ALA A 19 21.36 -3.72 10.30
C ALA A 19 19.87 -3.82 9.95
N THR A 20 19.07 -2.97 10.57
CA THR A 20 17.76 -2.60 10.01
C THR A 20 18.07 -2.02 8.63
N SER A 21 17.89 -2.82 7.58
CA SER A 21 17.98 -2.32 6.21
C SER A 21 17.04 -1.13 6.09
N SER A 22 17.50 -0.03 5.48
CA SER A 22 16.64 1.10 5.20
C SER A 22 15.37 0.61 4.49
N PRO A 23 14.18 1.10 4.88
CA PRO A 23 12.94 0.67 4.25
C PRO A 23 12.99 0.96 2.75
N LYS A 24 12.55 -0.01 1.93
CA LYS A 24 12.52 0.14 0.48
C LYS A 24 11.49 1.19 0.07
N LEU A 25 11.84 1.98 -0.94
CA LEU A 25 10.93 2.91 -1.59
C LEU A 25 10.32 2.22 -2.82
N ALA A 26 9.04 2.49 -3.06
CA ALA A 26 8.32 2.00 -4.22
C ALA A 26 7.47 3.11 -4.85
N ASN A 27 7.26 3.01 -6.16
CA ASN A 27 6.38 3.90 -6.90
C ASN A 27 4.92 3.68 -6.46
N VAL A 28 4.16 4.77 -6.33
CA VAL A 28 2.74 4.73 -5.91
C VAL A 28 1.92 3.83 -6.84
N SER A 29 2.19 3.84 -8.15
CA SER A 29 1.51 2.95 -9.10
C SER A 29 1.73 1.48 -8.78
N THR A 30 2.96 1.07 -8.48
CA THR A 30 3.28 -0.32 -8.11
C THR A 30 2.57 -0.74 -6.82
N LEU A 31 2.55 0.16 -5.83
CA LEU A 31 1.86 -0.10 -4.57
C LEU A 31 0.33 -0.20 -4.75
N MET A 32 -0.23 0.63 -5.63
CA MET A 32 -1.65 0.56 -6.01
C MET A 32 -1.98 -0.74 -6.77
N ASP A 33 -1.11 -1.18 -7.68
CA ASP A 33 -1.30 -2.44 -8.40
C ASP A 33 -1.27 -3.65 -7.44
N LEU A 34 -0.37 -3.62 -6.46
CA LEU A 34 -0.30 -4.66 -5.41
C LEU A 34 -1.51 -4.61 -4.49
N ALA A 35 -1.99 -3.43 -4.10
CA ALA A 35 -3.21 -3.31 -3.30
C ALA A 35 -4.45 -3.74 -4.08
N ALA A 36 -4.53 -3.45 -5.38
CA ALA A 36 -5.62 -3.96 -6.22
C ALA A 36 -5.58 -5.49 -6.32
N ALA A 37 -4.38 -6.10 -6.32
CA ALA A 37 -4.24 -7.56 -6.23
C ALA A 37 -4.80 -8.08 -4.90
N PHE A 38 -4.45 -7.42 -3.80
CA PHE A 38 -4.94 -7.75 -2.46
C PHE A 38 -6.47 -7.67 -2.39
N ASP A 39 -7.04 -6.53 -2.77
CA ASP A 39 -8.50 -6.27 -2.72
C ASP A 39 -9.30 -7.23 -3.62
N LEU A 40 -8.67 -7.78 -4.66
CA LEU A 40 -9.27 -8.79 -5.53
C LEU A 40 -9.40 -10.16 -4.86
N VAL A 41 -8.43 -10.49 -4.01
CA VAL A 41 -8.40 -11.77 -3.31
C VAL A 41 -9.17 -11.67 -1.99
N ASP A 42 -9.15 -10.54 -1.30
CA ASP A 42 -9.91 -10.28 -0.06
C ASP A 42 -11.43 -10.25 -0.34
N LEU A 43 -12.08 -11.42 -0.32
CA LEU A 43 -13.42 -11.59 -0.87
C LEU A 43 -14.53 -11.08 0.05
N ASP A 44 -14.27 -11.10 1.36
CA ASP A 44 -15.20 -10.62 2.36
C ASP A 44 -14.90 -9.18 2.82
N ASP A 45 -13.87 -8.54 2.24
CA ASP A 45 -13.49 -7.13 2.41
C ASP A 45 -13.22 -6.80 3.88
N ASP A 46 -12.58 -7.73 4.60
CA ASP A 46 -12.27 -7.61 6.01
C ASP A 46 -10.85 -7.05 6.27
N GLY A 47 -10.04 -6.95 5.20
CA GLY A 47 -8.69 -6.42 5.20
C GLY A 47 -7.62 -7.46 5.54
N VAL A 48 -7.95 -8.76 5.51
CA VAL A 48 -7.08 -9.90 5.80
C VAL A 48 -7.23 -10.95 4.70
N LEU A 49 -6.11 -11.41 4.14
CA LEU A 49 -6.12 -12.57 3.25
C LEU A 49 -5.95 -13.85 4.02
N GLU A 50 -6.86 -14.78 3.75
CA GLU A 50 -6.90 -16.11 4.32
C GLU A 50 -6.81 -17.16 3.22
N TYR A 51 -6.54 -18.41 3.59
CA TYR A 51 -6.39 -19.48 2.59
C TYR A 51 -7.69 -19.70 1.78
N ALA A 52 -8.83 -19.41 2.39
CA ALA A 52 -10.13 -19.54 1.73
C ALA A 52 -10.29 -18.48 0.62
N ASP A 53 -9.91 -17.23 0.90
CA ASP A 53 -9.95 -16.11 -0.05
C ASP A 53 -9.14 -16.41 -1.31
N ASP A 54 -7.90 -16.86 -1.10
CA ASP A 54 -6.97 -17.19 -2.18
C ASP A 54 -7.52 -18.32 -3.07
N ARG A 55 -8.11 -19.35 -2.46
CA ARG A 55 -8.72 -20.47 -3.20
C ARG A 55 -10.00 -20.08 -3.93
N ASP A 56 -10.88 -19.30 -3.29
CA ASP A 56 -12.17 -18.93 -3.85
C ASP A 56 -12.04 -17.84 -4.93
N SER A 57 -11.00 -17.00 -4.86
CA SER A 57 -10.65 -16.05 -5.93
C SER A 57 -10.23 -16.78 -7.20
N PHE A 58 -9.39 -17.81 -7.10
CA PHE A 58 -9.00 -18.66 -8.24
C PHE A 58 -10.22 -19.33 -8.89
N VAL A 59 -11.05 -20.01 -8.09
CA VAL A 59 -12.21 -20.77 -8.61
C VAL A 59 -13.22 -19.87 -9.32
N ARG A 60 -13.36 -18.61 -8.89
CA ARG A 60 -14.20 -17.63 -9.58
C ARG A 60 -13.62 -17.20 -10.93
N ALA A 61 -12.30 -17.02 -11.00
CA ALA A 61 -11.61 -16.59 -12.21
C ALA A 61 -11.48 -17.72 -13.24
N ASP A 62 -11.31 -18.98 -12.81
CA ASP A 62 -11.26 -20.18 -13.66
C ASP A 62 -12.66 -20.58 -14.14
N THR A 63 -13.24 -19.77 -15.03
CA THR A 63 -14.61 -19.94 -15.50
C THR A 63 -14.82 -21.24 -16.29
N ASN A 64 -13.76 -21.76 -16.89
CA ASN A 64 -13.81 -22.96 -17.72
C ASN A 64 -13.50 -24.24 -16.91
N GLY A 65 -12.86 -24.11 -15.75
CA GLY A 65 -12.60 -25.18 -14.78
C GLY A 65 -11.45 -26.11 -15.17
N ASP A 66 -10.50 -25.63 -15.98
CA ASP A 66 -9.34 -26.43 -16.41
C ASP A 66 -8.14 -26.33 -15.47
N GLY A 67 -8.23 -25.49 -14.44
CA GLY A 67 -7.19 -25.33 -13.43
C GLY A 67 -6.05 -24.40 -13.84
N GLU A 68 -6.19 -23.66 -14.94
CA GLU A 68 -5.25 -22.60 -15.37
C GLU A 68 -6.03 -21.31 -15.68
N LEU A 69 -5.59 -20.16 -15.16
CA LEU A 69 -6.18 -18.87 -15.55
C LEU A 69 -5.64 -18.43 -16.90
N SER A 70 -6.50 -18.46 -17.91
CA SER A 70 -6.17 -17.92 -19.23
C SER A 70 -6.26 -16.38 -19.24
N GLN A 71 -5.59 -15.73 -20.19
CA GLN A 71 -5.74 -14.28 -20.39
C GLN A 71 -7.19 -13.89 -20.67
N ALA A 72 -7.96 -14.74 -21.35
CA ALA A 72 -9.37 -14.46 -21.63
C ALA A 72 -10.25 -14.52 -20.38
N GLU A 73 -9.92 -15.39 -19.42
CA GLU A 73 -10.57 -15.45 -18.10
C GLU A 73 -10.21 -14.25 -17.24
N MET A 74 -8.94 -13.87 -17.22
CA MET A 74 -8.50 -12.65 -16.57
C MET A 74 -9.17 -11.40 -17.19
N ASP A 75 -9.19 -11.28 -18.52
CA ASP A 75 -9.82 -10.15 -19.21
C ASP A 75 -11.35 -10.13 -19.04
N GLY A 76 -11.97 -11.30 -18.90
CA GLY A 76 -13.42 -11.49 -18.78
C GLY A 76 -13.95 -11.23 -17.38
N ASP A 77 -13.10 -11.33 -16.37
CA ASP A 77 -13.43 -10.94 -15.00
C ASP A 77 -13.29 -9.41 -14.86
N SER A 78 -14.34 -8.76 -14.34
CA SER A 78 -14.38 -7.29 -14.22
C SER A 78 -13.27 -6.71 -13.33
N VAL A 79 -12.67 -7.56 -12.50
CA VAL A 79 -11.61 -7.21 -11.56
C VAL A 79 -10.24 -7.57 -12.14
N TYR A 80 -10.05 -8.77 -12.70
CA TYR A 80 -8.77 -9.12 -13.35
C TYR A 80 -8.53 -8.37 -14.68
N GLY A 81 -9.57 -7.95 -15.39
CA GLY A 81 -9.44 -7.30 -16.71
C GLY A 81 -8.81 -5.90 -16.67
N ASN A 82 -8.64 -5.34 -15.47
CA ASN A 82 -7.94 -4.08 -15.24
C ASN A 82 -6.54 -4.28 -14.60
N MET A 83 -6.07 -5.53 -14.43
CA MET A 83 -4.76 -5.81 -13.84
C MET A 83 -3.62 -5.40 -14.76
N THR A 84 -2.53 -4.91 -14.17
CA THR A 84 -1.31 -4.61 -14.92
C THR A 84 -0.47 -5.87 -15.08
N SER A 85 0.54 -5.82 -15.96
CA SER A 85 1.49 -6.94 -16.10
C SER A 85 2.27 -7.22 -14.82
N VAL A 86 2.36 -6.24 -13.89
CA VAL A 86 2.94 -6.44 -12.56
C VAL A 86 2.05 -7.36 -11.74
N THR A 87 0.74 -7.16 -11.78
CA THR A 87 -0.22 -7.96 -11.03
C THR A 87 -0.31 -9.40 -11.55
N VAL A 88 -0.17 -9.63 -12.86
CA VAL A 88 -0.12 -11.01 -13.40
C VAL A 88 1.13 -11.76 -12.90
N ASN A 89 2.30 -11.10 -12.88
CA ASN A 89 3.54 -11.71 -12.37
C ASN A 89 3.50 -12.01 -10.88
N VAL A 90 2.63 -11.34 -10.13
CA VAL A 90 2.41 -11.61 -8.69
C VAL A 90 1.78 -12.97 -8.48
N TYR A 91 0.94 -13.44 -9.41
CA TYR A 91 0.26 -14.73 -9.33
C TYR A 91 0.96 -15.87 -10.07
N ASP A 92 1.96 -15.60 -10.92
CA ASP A 92 2.84 -16.60 -11.51
C ASP A 92 4.06 -16.84 -10.61
N PHE A 93 3.83 -17.49 -9.46
CA PHE A 93 4.86 -17.68 -8.43
C PHE A 93 6.03 -18.56 -8.90
N ASN A 94 5.76 -19.54 -9.77
CA ASN A 94 6.78 -20.45 -10.27
C ASN A 94 7.52 -19.90 -11.51
N GLY A 95 6.97 -18.88 -12.17
CA GLY A 95 7.58 -18.16 -13.30
C GLY A 95 7.53 -18.92 -14.62
N ASP A 96 6.59 -19.85 -14.80
CA ASP A 96 6.42 -20.62 -16.04
C ASP A 96 5.51 -19.95 -17.08
N GLY A 97 5.00 -18.76 -16.75
CA GLY A 97 4.11 -17.97 -17.61
C GLY A 97 2.65 -18.43 -17.55
N LYS A 98 2.29 -19.29 -16.59
CA LYS A 98 0.92 -19.72 -16.32
C LYS A 98 0.57 -19.38 -14.88
N VAL A 99 -0.70 -19.06 -14.66
CA VAL A 99 -1.24 -18.85 -13.32
C VAL A 99 -2.16 -20.03 -13.02
N THR A 100 -1.73 -20.91 -12.12
CA THR A 100 -2.46 -22.14 -11.76
C THR A 100 -2.82 -22.16 -10.28
N VAL A 101 -3.67 -23.12 -9.87
CA VAL A 101 -3.96 -23.35 -8.44
C VAL A 101 -2.68 -23.57 -7.64
N ALA A 102 -1.67 -24.20 -8.25
CA ALA A 102 -0.39 -24.45 -7.58
C ALA A 102 0.37 -23.15 -7.28
N ASP A 103 0.19 -22.12 -8.10
CA ASP A 103 0.83 -20.81 -7.89
C ASP A 103 0.15 -20.03 -6.77
N TYR A 104 -1.18 -20.11 -6.67
CA TYR A 104 -1.94 -19.57 -5.53
C TYR A 104 -1.54 -20.26 -4.23
N ASP A 105 -1.61 -21.60 -4.18
CA ASP A 105 -1.17 -22.37 -3.01
C ASP A 105 0.28 -22.01 -2.63
N LEU A 106 1.21 -21.98 -3.60
CA LEU A 106 2.61 -21.63 -3.35
C LEU A 106 2.76 -20.19 -2.83
N GLY A 107 2.01 -19.25 -3.41
CA GLY A 107 2.03 -17.85 -3.06
C GLY A 107 1.54 -17.58 -1.66
N TYR A 108 0.35 -18.05 -1.34
CA TYR A 108 -0.19 -17.97 0.02
C TYR A 108 0.73 -18.66 1.04
N PHE A 109 1.28 -19.84 0.73
CA PHE A 109 2.24 -20.49 1.64
C PHE A 109 3.57 -19.74 1.77
N GLU A 110 4.03 -19.02 0.75
CA GLU A 110 5.25 -18.22 0.86
C GLU A 110 5.03 -16.97 1.71
N VAL A 111 3.99 -16.20 1.41
CA VAL A 111 3.64 -15.01 2.18
C VAL A 111 3.27 -15.40 3.61
N GLY A 112 2.42 -16.41 3.77
CA GLY A 112 1.95 -16.86 5.07
C GLY A 112 3.01 -17.57 5.92
N ARG A 113 4.08 -18.13 5.32
CA ARG A 113 5.24 -18.58 6.10
C ARG A 113 5.98 -17.43 6.77
N GLU A 114 5.96 -16.25 6.17
CA GLU A 114 6.63 -15.06 6.69
C GLU A 114 5.76 -14.32 7.70
N TYR A 115 4.45 -14.20 7.45
CA TYR A 115 3.55 -13.35 8.23
C TYR A 115 2.44 -14.10 9.02
N GLY A 116 2.14 -15.35 8.69
CA GLY A 116 1.08 -16.15 9.32
C GLY A 116 -0.07 -16.49 8.35
N ASN A 117 -1.15 -17.09 8.86
CA ASN A 117 -2.30 -17.46 8.04
C ASN A 117 -3.25 -16.27 7.75
N ASP A 118 -3.06 -15.17 8.46
CA ASP A 118 -3.90 -13.99 8.38
C ASP A 118 -2.98 -12.88 7.87
N VAL A 119 -3.05 -12.56 6.59
CA VAL A 119 -2.09 -11.64 5.95
C VAL A 119 -2.77 -10.30 5.70
N ALA A 120 -2.35 -9.26 6.40
CA ALA A 120 -2.88 -7.91 6.17
C ALA A 120 -2.25 -7.26 4.93
N LEU A 121 -2.92 -6.25 4.34
CA LEU A 121 -2.43 -5.53 3.16
C LEU A 121 -0.96 -5.08 3.28
N GLY A 122 -0.55 -4.57 4.44
CA GLY A 122 0.82 -4.11 4.64
C GLY A 122 1.86 -5.23 4.52
N GLU A 123 1.53 -6.42 5.00
CA GLU A 123 2.39 -7.60 4.97
C GLU A 123 2.48 -8.17 3.56
N TYR A 124 1.33 -8.25 2.88
CA TYR A 124 1.25 -8.63 1.47
C TYR A 124 2.12 -7.73 0.59
N VAL A 125 1.94 -6.41 0.71
CA VAL A 125 2.70 -5.44 -0.10
C VAL A 125 4.19 -5.45 0.27
N GLU A 126 4.54 -5.52 1.56
CA GLU A 126 5.94 -5.58 2.01
C GLU A 126 6.65 -6.81 1.43
N TYR A 127 5.98 -7.97 1.43
CA TYR A 127 6.52 -9.20 0.84
C TYR A 127 6.93 -9.01 -0.63
N PHE A 128 6.05 -8.47 -1.47
CA PHE A 128 6.37 -8.30 -2.90
C PHE A 128 7.41 -7.21 -3.14
N ILE A 129 7.34 -6.09 -2.42
CA ILE A 129 8.37 -5.03 -2.50
C ILE A 129 9.73 -5.53 -2.00
N SER A 130 9.78 -6.49 -1.07
CA SER A 130 11.03 -7.09 -0.63
C SER A 130 11.77 -7.82 -1.76
N LYS A 131 11.05 -8.29 -2.79
CA LYS A 131 11.60 -8.97 -3.98
C LYS A 131 11.99 -8.03 -5.12
N THR A 132 11.64 -6.75 -5.06
CA THR A 132 12.00 -5.76 -6.09
C THR A 132 13.28 -4.99 -5.70
N GLU A 133 13.88 -4.28 -6.65
CA GLU A 133 14.86 -3.25 -6.30
C GLU A 133 14.14 -2.06 -5.64
N SER A 134 14.86 -1.33 -4.79
CA SER A 134 14.34 -0.06 -4.25
C SER A 134 14.36 1.00 -5.34
N GLU A 135 13.29 1.79 -5.42
CA GLU A 135 13.23 2.96 -6.28
C GLU A 135 14.10 4.11 -5.74
N GLU A 136 14.55 5.00 -6.62
CA GLU A 136 15.25 6.24 -6.23
C GLU A 136 14.30 7.25 -5.57
N SER A 137 13.02 7.22 -5.94
CA SER A 137 11.95 8.07 -5.42
C SER A 137 10.67 7.24 -5.21
N GLY A 138 9.86 7.62 -4.23
CA GLY A 138 8.61 6.95 -3.95
C GLY A 138 8.26 7.02 -2.47
N ILE A 139 7.43 6.09 -2.02
CA ILE A 139 6.99 6.00 -0.63
C ILE A 139 7.28 4.61 -0.08
N THR A 140 7.37 4.50 1.25
CA THR A 140 7.48 3.21 1.92
C THR A 140 6.12 2.51 1.98
N VAL A 141 6.09 1.19 2.13
CA VAL A 141 4.85 0.42 2.32
C VAL A 141 4.05 0.92 3.52
N LYS A 142 4.73 1.25 4.63
CA LYS A 142 4.08 1.83 5.81
C LYS A 142 3.37 3.16 5.49
N ALA A 143 4.03 4.05 4.75
CA ALA A 143 3.45 5.33 4.34
C ALA A 143 2.23 5.11 3.44
N PHE A 144 2.34 4.18 2.49
CA PHE A 144 1.24 3.77 1.62
C PHE A 144 0.02 3.25 2.39
N VAL A 145 0.19 2.25 3.26
CA VAL A 145 -0.92 1.66 4.03
C VAL A 145 -1.58 2.72 4.92
N THR A 146 -0.79 3.59 5.52
CA THR A 146 -1.29 4.68 6.37
C THR A 146 -2.10 5.68 5.55
N ALA A 147 -1.55 6.16 4.44
CA ALA A 147 -2.21 7.13 3.59
C ALA A 147 -3.46 6.54 2.89
N ARG A 148 -3.44 5.27 2.46
CA ARG A 148 -4.62 4.57 1.90
C ARG A 148 -5.74 4.47 2.93
N ARG A 149 -5.44 4.03 4.16
CA ARG A 149 -6.43 4.00 5.26
C ARG A 149 -7.04 5.38 5.49
N ASN A 150 -6.20 6.41 5.50
CA ASN A 150 -6.64 7.78 5.73
C ASN A 150 -7.55 8.31 4.61
N PHE A 151 -7.26 7.95 3.36
CA PHE A 151 -8.13 8.25 2.23
C PHE A 151 -9.50 7.59 2.41
N LEU A 152 -9.54 6.29 2.70
CA LEU A 152 -10.79 5.54 2.85
C LEU A 152 -11.65 6.05 4.02
N VAL A 153 -11.02 6.55 5.10
CA VAL A 153 -11.77 7.20 6.19
C VAL A 153 -12.41 8.53 5.74
N MET A 154 -11.80 9.21 4.78
CA MET A 154 -12.24 10.52 4.31
C MET A 154 -13.26 10.43 3.18
N ASP A 155 -13.21 9.37 2.36
CA ASP A 155 -14.19 9.04 1.34
C ASP A 155 -15.46 8.51 2.01
N ILE A 156 -16.41 9.41 2.29
CA ILE A 156 -17.57 9.09 3.15
C ILE A 156 -18.66 8.37 2.35
N ASP A 157 -18.72 8.61 1.04
CA ASP A 157 -19.73 8.02 0.16
C ASP A 157 -19.21 6.85 -0.68
N ASP A 158 -18.02 6.32 -0.34
CA ASP A 158 -17.35 5.15 -0.92
C ASP A 158 -17.28 5.20 -2.45
N ASN A 159 -17.05 6.40 -3.00
CA ASN A 159 -17.01 6.60 -4.45
C ASN A 159 -15.59 6.53 -5.04
N LEU A 160 -14.59 6.24 -4.19
CA LEU A 160 -13.16 6.23 -4.46
C LEU A 160 -12.59 7.60 -4.84
N LYS A 161 -13.24 8.67 -4.38
CA LYS A 161 -12.79 10.05 -4.54
C LYS A 161 -13.17 10.90 -3.34
N VAL A 162 -12.19 11.64 -2.84
CA VAL A 162 -12.42 12.61 -1.77
C VAL A 162 -12.75 13.97 -2.37
N SER A 163 -13.95 14.47 -2.11
CA SER A 163 -14.34 15.84 -2.43
C SER A 163 -13.76 16.88 -1.45
N GLU A 164 -13.70 18.16 -1.86
CA GLU A 164 -13.34 19.25 -0.92
C GLU A 164 -14.28 19.28 0.30
N LYS A 165 -15.54 18.88 0.11
CA LYS A 165 -16.55 18.86 1.19
C LYS A 165 -16.19 17.82 2.26
N GLU A 166 -15.76 16.63 1.85
CA GLU A 166 -15.30 15.56 2.72
C GLU A 166 -14.00 15.94 3.42
N PHE A 167 -13.02 16.43 2.66
CA PHE A 167 -11.76 16.95 3.20
C PHE A 167 -11.98 18.03 4.27
N ARG A 168 -12.94 18.94 4.04
CA ARG A 168 -13.34 19.96 5.02
C ARG A 168 -14.16 19.40 6.19
N SER A 169 -14.91 18.32 6.01
CA SER A 169 -15.62 17.65 7.10
C SER A 169 -14.63 17.19 8.16
N GLU A 170 -13.55 16.59 7.70
CA GLU A 170 -12.45 16.09 8.51
C GLU A 170 -11.75 17.22 9.32
N PHE A 171 -11.52 18.39 8.72
CA PHE A 171 -11.08 19.58 9.48
C PHE A 171 -12.05 19.94 10.62
N ARG A 172 -13.36 19.95 10.33
CA ARG A 172 -14.39 20.33 11.31
C ARG A 172 -14.50 19.35 12.48
N VAL A 173 -14.16 18.08 12.25
CA VAL A 173 -14.09 17.08 13.31
C VAL A 173 -12.88 17.35 14.22
N ALA A 174 -11.76 17.78 13.65
CA ALA A 174 -10.54 18.09 14.41
C ALA A 174 -10.62 19.43 15.17
N ASP A 175 -11.27 20.46 14.59
CA ASP A 175 -11.47 21.79 15.19
C ASP A 175 -12.56 21.76 16.28
N TYR A 176 -12.20 21.22 17.45
CA TYR A 176 -13.13 20.93 18.54
C TYR A 176 -13.74 22.20 19.13
N ASP A 177 -12.95 23.27 19.25
CA ASP A 177 -13.42 24.54 19.77
C ASP A 177 -14.11 25.43 18.71
N LYS A 178 -14.06 25.02 17.45
CA LYS A 178 -14.72 25.64 16.29
C LYS A 178 -14.22 27.06 16.03
N ASN A 179 -12.97 27.34 16.34
CA ASN A 179 -12.37 28.65 16.15
C ASN A 179 -11.83 28.87 14.72
N GLY A 180 -11.88 27.83 13.86
CA GLY A 180 -11.38 27.87 12.48
C GLY A 180 -9.87 27.65 12.34
N ASN A 181 -9.18 27.28 13.42
CA ASN A 181 -7.73 27.01 13.44
C ASN A 181 -7.42 25.75 14.26
N LEU A 182 -6.75 24.78 13.65
CA LEU A 182 -6.28 23.59 14.36
C LEU A 182 -5.08 23.92 15.23
N THR A 183 -5.25 23.85 16.54
CA THR A 183 -4.12 23.83 17.48
C THR A 183 -3.27 22.56 17.26
N PRO A 184 -2.04 22.50 17.79
CA PRO A 184 -1.18 21.32 17.62
C PRO A 184 -1.80 20.05 18.22
N LYS A 185 -2.60 20.24 19.28
CA LYS A 185 -3.35 19.16 19.92
C LYS A 185 -4.48 18.65 19.01
N GLU A 186 -5.30 19.54 18.46
CA GLU A 186 -6.37 19.19 17.53
C GLU A 186 -5.82 18.53 16.27
N PHE A 187 -4.73 19.09 15.75
CA PHE A 187 -4.00 18.53 14.62
C PHE A 187 -3.48 17.10 14.90
N SER A 188 -2.92 16.85 16.09
CA SER A 188 -2.47 15.50 16.46
C SER A 188 -3.59 14.46 16.59
N GLY A 189 -4.83 14.91 16.80
CA GLY A 189 -6.03 14.07 16.80
C GLY A 189 -6.59 13.81 15.40
N PHE A 190 -6.07 14.50 14.39
CA PHE A 190 -6.64 14.51 13.06
C PHE A 190 -6.17 13.31 12.23
N ARG A 191 -6.85 12.17 12.40
CA ARG A 191 -6.39 10.87 11.86
C ARG A 191 -6.02 10.87 10.38
N PRO A 192 -6.81 11.47 9.45
CA PRO A 192 -6.52 11.35 8.03
C PRO A 192 -5.18 11.95 7.58
N ILE A 193 -4.61 12.87 8.34
CA ILE A 193 -3.28 13.43 8.02
C ILE A 193 -2.42 13.64 9.26
N ARG A 194 -2.68 12.89 10.34
CA ARG A 194 -1.92 13.01 11.59
C ARG A 194 -0.43 12.83 11.37
N ASP A 195 -0.10 11.89 10.49
CA ASP A 195 1.27 11.49 10.18
C ASP A 195 1.87 12.31 9.02
N VAL A 196 1.11 13.27 8.49
CA VAL A 196 1.58 14.17 7.42
C VAL A 196 2.35 15.31 8.08
N ASN A 197 3.59 15.54 7.62
CA ASN A 197 4.34 16.72 8.03
C ASN A 197 3.72 18.01 7.46
N VAL A 198 2.81 18.64 8.22
CA VAL A 198 2.10 19.85 7.80
C VAL A 198 2.86 21.15 8.00
N THR A 199 4.11 21.11 8.49
CA THR A 199 4.89 22.34 8.72
C THR A 199 5.09 23.16 7.44
N ALA A 200 5.08 22.51 6.27
CA ALA A 200 5.10 23.15 4.96
C ALA A 200 3.87 24.04 4.68
N TYR A 201 2.72 23.73 5.29
CA TYR A 201 1.44 24.38 5.07
C TYR A 201 1.01 25.26 6.24
N CYS A 202 1.34 24.84 7.46
CA CYS A 202 0.93 25.42 8.71
C CYS A 202 2.18 25.88 9.48
N ASN A 203 2.55 27.17 9.37
CA ASN A 203 3.72 27.84 9.98
C ASN A 203 4.27 27.16 11.26
N ASN A 204 5.15 26.16 11.08
CA ASN A 204 5.83 25.38 12.12
C ASN A 204 4.95 24.82 13.25
N GLY A 205 3.67 24.56 13.02
CA GLY A 205 2.79 23.87 13.97
C GLY A 205 2.71 24.50 15.37
N ASN A 206 3.10 25.78 15.56
CA ASN A 206 3.16 26.43 16.87
C ASN A 206 2.09 27.52 17.06
N VAL A 207 1.41 27.95 15.99
CA VAL A 207 0.51 29.12 16.01
C VAL A 207 -0.91 28.79 15.53
N GLY A 208 -1.23 27.50 15.37
CA GLY A 208 -2.49 27.02 14.81
C GLY A 208 -2.46 26.95 13.28
N CYS A 209 -3.23 26.03 12.70
CA CYS A 209 -3.41 25.92 11.25
C CYS A 209 -4.83 26.36 10.83
N PRO A 210 -4.98 27.55 10.19
CA PRO A 210 -6.28 28.02 9.73
C PRO A 210 -6.85 27.14 8.62
N VAL A 211 -8.17 27.04 8.56
CA VAL A 211 -8.88 26.24 7.54
C VAL A 211 -8.49 26.60 6.10
N GLU A 212 -8.21 27.87 5.83
CA GLU A 212 -7.80 28.31 4.49
C GLU A 212 -6.43 27.76 4.10
N LYS A 213 -5.49 27.62 5.04
CA LYS A 213 -4.18 27.03 4.81
C LYS A 213 -4.27 25.52 4.69
N PHE A 214 -5.15 24.91 5.47
CA PHE A 214 -5.43 23.49 5.39
C PHE A 214 -5.94 23.09 3.99
N LEU A 215 -6.85 23.86 3.40
CA LEU A 215 -7.39 23.59 2.05
C LEU A 215 -6.38 23.78 0.92
N VAL A 216 -5.26 24.48 1.16
CA VAL A 216 -4.17 24.53 0.18
C VAL A 216 -3.62 23.11 -0.04
N MET A 217 -3.60 22.26 0.98
CA MET A 217 -3.16 20.86 0.83
C MET A 217 -4.03 20.08 -0.15
N PHE A 218 -5.35 20.29 -0.10
CA PHE A 218 -6.29 19.68 -1.02
C PHE A 218 -6.00 20.14 -2.45
N ASN A 219 -5.92 21.45 -2.67
CA ASN A 219 -5.66 22.00 -4.01
C ASN A 219 -4.28 21.62 -4.56
N ASP A 220 -3.28 21.48 -3.69
CA ASP A 220 -1.94 21.02 -4.07
C ASP A 220 -1.90 19.53 -4.44
N ALA A 221 -2.81 18.72 -3.87
CA ALA A 221 -2.95 17.30 -4.17
C ALA A 221 -3.82 17.07 -5.42
N ASP A 222 -4.81 17.93 -5.67
CA ASP A 222 -5.69 17.89 -6.85
C ASP A 222 -4.95 18.37 -8.11
N THR A 223 -4.12 17.50 -8.67
CA THR A 223 -3.23 17.83 -9.78
C THR A 223 -3.97 18.11 -11.09
N ASN A 224 -5.15 17.51 -11.25
CA ASN A 224 -5.96 17.65 -12.45
C ASN A 224 -7.02 18.78 -12.33
N ASN A 225 -7.21 19.31 -11.12
CA ASN A 225 -8.09 20.42 -10.78
C ASN A 225 -9.58 20.13 -11.09
N ASP A 226 -10.02 18.89 -10.88
CA ASP A 226 -11.43 18.45 -11.01
C ASP A 226 -12.23 18.59 -9.71
N LYS A 227 -11.59 19.05 -8.62
CA LYS A 227 -12.13 19.23 -7.27
C LYS A 227 -12.39 17.93 -6.51
N TYR A 228 -11.74 16.85 -6.93
CA TYR A 228 -11.72 15.59 -6.25
C TYR A 228 -10.26 15.11 -6.12
N LEU A 229 -9.96 14.43 -5.03
CA LEU A 229 -8.72 13.68 -4.92
C LEU A 229 -9.03 12.23 -5.26
N THR A 230 -8.37 11.72 -6.29
CA THR A 230 -8.24 10.27 -6.48
C THR A 230 -7.29 9.68 -5.45
N MET A 231 -7.36 8.37 -5.21
CA MET A 231 -6.40 7.67 -4.35
C MET A 231 -4.95 7.95 -4.77
N THR A 232 -4.67 7.94 -6.07
CA THR A 232 -3.33 8.21 -6.61
C THR A 232 -2.83 9.61 -6.27
N GLU A 233 -3.66 10.64 -6.46
CA GLU A 233 -3.33 12.02 -6.09
C GLU A 233 -3.07 12.15 -4.60
N TYR A 234 -3.94 11.53 -3.79
CA TYR A 234 -3.80 11.54 -2.35
C TYR A 234 -2.51 10.85 -1.89
N LEU A 235 -2.24 9.64 -2.36
CA LEU A 235 -1.04 8.88 -1.99
C LEU A 235 0.25 9.55 -2.45
N THR A 236 0.26 10.09 -3.67
CA THR A 236 1.43 10.82 -4.19
C THR A 236 1.75 12.01 -3.29
N LYS A 237 0.73 12.76 -2.86
CA LYS A 237 0.96 13.95 -2.04
C LYS A 237 1.18 13.64 -0.56
N PHE A 238 0.30 12.85 0.04
CA PHE A 238 0.28 12.61 1.50
C PHE A 238 1.11 11.38 1.91
N GLY A 239 1.35 10.44 1.00
CA GLY A 239 2.31 9.33 1.22
C GLY A 239 3.75 9.82 1.39
N GLU A 240 4.18 10.79 0.58
CA GLU A 240 5.51 11.40 0.72
C GLU A 240 5.66 12.17 2.04
N LEU A 241 4.56 12.79 2.49
CA LEU A 241 4.53 13.56 3.73
C LEU A 241 4.49 12.67 4.99
N THR A 242 4.11 11.39 4.85
CA THR A 242 4.15 10.36 5.90
C THR A 242 5.46 9.55 5.91
N ALA A 243 6.25 9.59 4.84
CA ALA A 243 7.56 8.94 4.76
C ALA A 243 8.67 9.64 5.57
N ASN A 244 8.44 10.88 6.02
CA ASN A 244 9.40 11.73 6.71
C ASN A 244 9.19 11.82 8.25
N THR A 245 8.45 10.88 8.83
CA THR A 245 8.18 10.77 10.29
C THR A 245 8.62 9.42 10.84
#